data_AF-A0A963I753-F1
#
_entry.id   AF-A0A963I753-F1
#
_cell.length_a   1.000
_cell.length_b   1.000
_cell.length_c   1.000
_cell.angle_alpha   90.00
_cell.angle_beta   90.00
_cell.angle_gamma   90.00
#
_symmetry.space_group_name_H-M   'P 1'
#
loop_
_entity.id
_entity.type
_entity.pdbx_description
1 polymer ?
#
loop_
_entity_poly.entity_id
_entity_poly.type
_entity_poly.pdbx_seq_one_letter_code
_entity_poly.pdbx_strand_id
1 'polypeptide(L)'
;MERHPKLPKWDILIRSACMVCEDAEITLFFTSATTQSDLSPMKIVLAPNALKGCLTATQAAEAMARGVVRACPNAEIARVPVADGGDGLADVLLNALNGEARTVTVTGPRG
;
A
#
# COMPACT_ATOMS: atom_id res chain seq x y z
N MET A 1 -18.58 -22.59 -29.61
CA MET A 1 -18.18 -22.33 -28.21
C MET A 1 -16.79 -21.69 -28.26
N GLU A 2 -16.75 -20.38 -28.49
CA GLU A 2 -15.50 -19.62 -28.53
C GLU A 2 -14.86 -19.63 -27.14
N ARG A 3 -13.59 -20.04 -27.09
CA ARG A 3 -12.81 -20.05 -25.86
C ARG A 3 -12.58 -18.59 -25.45
N HIS A 4 -13.20 -18.18 -24.35
CA HIS A 4 -12.86 -16.93 -23.68
C HIS A 4 -11.33 -16.85 -23.52
N PRO A 5 -10.68 -15.72 -23.88
CA PRO A 5 -9.26 -15.54 -23.64
C PRO A 5 -9.00 -15.68 -22.14
N LYS A 6 -8.13 -16.63 -21.77
CA LYS A 6 -7.70 -16.80 -20.37
C LYS A 6 -7.15 -15.46 -19.90
N LEU A 7 -7.80 -14.87 -18.89
CA LEU A 7 -7.28 -13.69 -18.21
C LEU A 7 -5.84 -13.99 -17.76
N PRO A 8 -4.90 -13.03 -17.87
CA PRO A 8 -3.53 -13.23 -17.43
C PRO A 8 -3.54 -13.68 -15.97
N LYS A 9 -2.87 -14.81 -15.72
CA LYS A 9 -2.79 -15.43 -14.41
C LYS A 9 -2.04 -14.47 -13.49
N TRP A 10 -2.77 -13.82 -12.58
CA TRP A 10 -2.19 -12.96 -11.56
C TRP A 10 -1.42 -13.82 -10.57
N ASP A 11 -0.11 -13.95 -10.75
CA ASP A 11 0.77 -14.47 -9.69
C ASP A 11 0.86 -13.38 -8.61
N ILE A 12 -0.17 -13.27 -7.76
CA ILE A 12 -0.16 -12.38 -6.59
C ILE A 12 0.84 -12.98 -5.59
N LEU A 13 2.08 -12.51 -5.66
CA LEU A 13 3.13 -12.89 -4.74
C LEU A 13 2.99 -12.08 -3.45
N ILE A 14 2.16 -12.56 -2.51
CA ILE A 14 2.09 -12.00 -1.15
C ILE A 14 3.37 -12.38 -0.41
N ARG A 15 4.39 -11.53 -0.46
CA ARG A 15 5.56 -11.66 0.43
C ARG A 15 5.30 -10.85 1.69
N SER A 16 5.26 -11.53 2.83
CA SER A 16 5.31 -10.84 4.12
C SER A 16 6.67 -10.16 4.24
N ALA A 17 6.69 -8.83 4.23
CA ALA A 17 7.87 -8.06 4.55
C ALA A 17 7.78 -7.63 6.02
N CYS A 18 8.80 -7.94 6.81
CA CYS A 18 8.90 -7.41 8.16
C CYS A 18 9.29 -5.94 8.07
N MET A 19 8.50 -5.09 8.71
CA MET A 19 8.69 -3.64 8.72
C MET A 19 9.38 -3.23 10.01
N VAL A 20 10.57 -2.65 9.89
CA VAL A 20 11.25 -1.95 10.98
C VAL A 20 11.24 -0.47 10.61
N CYS A 21 10.69 0.35 11.49
CA CYS A 21 10.72 1.80 11.37
C CYS A 21 11.84 2.34 12.27
N GLU A 22 12.99 2.64 11.67
CA GLU A 22 14.08 3.41 12.30
C GLU A 22 14.19 4.74 11.53
N ASP A 23 14.14 5.87 12.23
CA ASP A 23 14.34 7.22 11.66
C ASP A 23 13.51 7.55 10.39
N ALA A 24 12.28 7.06 10.29
CA ALA A 24 11.37 7.22 9.15
C ALA A 24 11.81 6.56 7.81
N GLU A 25 12.79 5.66 7.87
CA GLU A 25 13.17 4.77 6.78
C GLU A 25 12.47 3.41 6.94
N ILE A 26 11.84 2.91 5.87
CA ILE A 26 11.29 1.54 5.82
C ILE A 26 12.24 0.66 5.03
N THR A 27 12.78 -0.37 5.69
CA THR A 27 13.58 -1.42 5.03
C THR A 27 12.71 -2.63 4.74
N LEU A 28 12.61 -3.02 3.47
CA LEU A 28 11.89 -4.22 3.03
C LEU A 28 12.88 -5.36 2.83
N PHE A 29 12.70 -6.46 3.58
CA PHE A 29 13.46 -7.69 3.37
C PHE A 29 12.72 -8.59 2.38
N PHE A 30 13.32 -8.83 1.23
CA PHE A 30 12.81 -9.81 0.26
C PHE A 30 13.49 -11.16 0.51
N THR A 31 12.72 -12.21 0.81
CA THR A 31 13.28 -13.56 0.91
C THR A 31 13.65 -14.07 -0.49
N SER A 32 14.92 -14.36 -0.75
CA SER A 32 15.35 -14.79 -2.09
C SER A 32 14.87 -16.20 -2.39
N ALA A 33 13.89 -16.34 -3.29
CA ALA A 33 13.74 -17.48 -4.20
C ALA A 33 12.54 -17.24 -5.11
N THR A 34 12.79 -16.80 -6.34
CA THR A 34 12.43 -17.50 -7.58
C THR A 34 12.90 -16.68 -8.78
N THR A 35 13.74 -17.31 -9.60
CA THR A 35 14.10 -16.82 -10.94
C THR A 35 12.84 -16.91 -11.80
N GLN A 36 12.11 -15.80 -11.95
CA GLN A 36 10.96 -15.75 -12.85
C GLN A 36 11.41 -15.16 -14.18
N SER A 37 11.62 -16.04 -15.14
CA SER A 37 11.72 -15.70 -16.55
C SER A 37 10.32 -15.40 -17.08
N ASP A 38 9.88 -14.16 -16.97
CA ASP A 38 8.88 -13.63 -17.90
C ASP A 38 9.02 -12.11 -17.98
N LEU A 39 8.96 -11.57 -19.19
CA LEU A 39 9.35 -10.19 -19.53
C LEU A 39 8.38 -9.11 -19.02
N SER A 40 7.50 -9.43 -18.07
CA SER A 40 6.60 -8.47 -17.44
C SER A 40 7.25 -7.85 -16.19
N PRO A 41 7.21 -6.53 -16.02
CA PRO A 41 7.72 -5.88 -14.81
C PRO A 41 7.02 -6.43 -13.57
N MET A 42 7.78 -6.62 -12.49
CA MET A 42 7.28 -7.10 -11.21
C MET A 42 6.22 -6.11 -10.69
N LYS A 43 5.01 -6.60 -10.40
CA LYS A 43 3.93 -5.76 -9.86
C LYS A 43 3.83 -5.94 -8.36
N ILE A 44 3.88 -4.84 -7.61
CA ILE A 44 3.89 -4.83 -6.14
C ILE A 44 2.75 -3.95 -5.64
N VAL A 45 1.87 -4.53 -4.82
CA VAL A 45 0.82 -3.78 -4.10
C VAL A 45 1.31 -3.47 -2.69
N LEU A 46 1.33 -2.20 -2.33
CA LEU A 46 1.69 -1.72 -1.01
C LEU A 46 0.42 -1.32 -0.26
N ALA A 47 -0.05 -2.19 0.64
CA ALA A 47 -1.27 -1.97 1.38
C ALA A 47 -1.07 -1.84 2.91
N PRO A 48 -0.30 -0.84 3.38
CA PRO A 48 -0.07 -0.66 4.81
C PRO A 48 -1.27 0.00 5.51
N ASN A 49 -1.46 -0.34 6.78
CA ASN A 49 -2.19 0.47 7.74
C ASN A 49 -1.25 1.50 8.39
N ALA A 50 -1.80 2.48 9.12
CA ALA A 50 -1.02 3.45 9.87
C ALA A 50 -0.12 2.77 10.92
N LEU A 51 1.10 3.28 11.06
CA LEU A 51 1.96 2.99 12.21
C LEU A 51 1.56 3.97 13.31
N LYS A 52 0.70 3.54 14.23
CA LYS A 52 0.08 4.41 15.23
C LYS A 52 1.13 5.25 15.97
N GLY A 53 0.95 6.57 15.94
CA GLY A 53 1.87 7.54 16.56
C GLY A 53 3.16 7.83 15.80
N CYS A 54 3.32 7.28 14.59
CA CYS A 54 4.53 7.46 13.77
C CYS A 54 4.21 7.91 12.34
N LEU A 55 3.61 7.03 11.52
CA LEU A 55 3.30 7.31 10.11
C LEU A 55 1.82 7.04 9.83
N THR A 56 1.19 7.91 9.04
CA THR A 56 -0.11 7.61 8.42
C THR A 56 0.03 6.45 7.43
N ALA A 57 -1.08 5.78 7.08
CA ALA A 57 -1.07 4.72 6.08
C ALA A 57 -0.48 5.19 4.74
N THR A 58 -0.79 6.43 4.33
CA THR A 58 -0.22 7.04 3.11
C THR A 58 1.29 7.24 3.22
N GLN A 59 1.78 7.78 4.35
CA GLN A 59 3.21 7.96 4.57
C GLN A 59 3.97 6.63 4.60
N ALA A 60 3.38 5.60 5.21
CA ALA A 60 3.93 4.26 5.20
C ALA A 60 4.02 3.70 3.77
N ALA A 61 2.97 3.86 2.96
CA ALA A 61 2.96 3.41 1.56
C ALA A 61 4.05 4.12 0.73
N GLU A 62 4.27 5.41 0.94
CA GLU A 62 5.35 6.15 0.27
C GLU A 62 6.75 5.70 0.71
N ALA A 63 6.94 5.45 2.01
CA ALA A 63 8.20 4.95 2.52
C ALA A 63 8.52 3.54 2.01
N MET A 64 7.52 2.65 1.95
CA MET A 64 7.64 1.34 1.31
C MET A 64 7.98 1.47 -0.17
N ALA A 65 7.33 2.38 -0.91
CA ALA A 65 7.59 2.59 -2.33
C ALA A 65 9.05 3.01 -2.60
N ARG A 66 9.62 3.88 -1.76
CA ARG A 66 11.05 4.22 -1.83
C ARG A 66 11.93 2.98 -1.64
N GLY A 67 11.63 2.15 -0.65
CA GLY A 67 12.33 0.90 -0.41
C GLY A 67 12.26 -0.07 -1.60
N VAL A 68 11.06 -0.22 -2.20
CA VAL A 68 10.87 -1.05 -3.40
C VAL A 68 11.68 -0.52 -4.57
N VAL A 69 11.62 0.77 -4.88
CA VAL A 69 12.35 1.35 -6.03
C VAL A 69 13.86 1.16 -5.85
N ARG A 70 14.39 1.25 -4.62
CA ARG A 70 15.81 0.98 -4.34
C ARG A 70 16.21 -0.47 -4.61
N ALA A 71 15.34 -1.43 -4.28
CA ALA A 71 15.62 -2.86 -4.43
C ALA A 71 15.27 -3.42 -5.82
N CYS A 72 14.22 -2.89 -6.45
CA CYS A 72 13.69 -3.30 -7.74
C CYS A 72 13.25 -2.06 -8.54
N PRO A 73 14.17 -1.38 -9.24
CA PRO A 73 13.88 -0.13 -9.95
C PRO A 73 12.81 -0.24 -11.05
N ASN A 74 12.61 -1.45 -11.59
CA ASN A 74 11.67 -1.72 -12.67
C ASN A 74 10.31 -2.25 -12.17
N ALA A 75 10.05 -2.19 -10.87
CA ALA A 75 8.78 -2.64 -10.31
C ALA A 75 7.65 -1.65 -10.64
N GLU A 76 6.49 -2.17 -11.05
CA GLU A 76 5.23 -1.43 -11.05
C GLU A 76 4.65 -1.43 -9.64
N ILE A 77 4.45 -0.25 -9.06
CA ILE A 77 4.00 -0.10 -7.67
C ILE A 77 2.58 0.46 -7.63
N ALA A 78 1.67 -0.26 -6.98
CA ALA A 78 0.36 0.24 -6.61
C ALA A 78 0.33 0.53 -5.11
N ARG A 79 0.15 1.81 -4.74
CA ARG A 79 -0.01 2.22 -3.33
C ARG A 79 -1.49 2.16 -2.98
N VAL A 80 -1.84 1.35 -2.00
CA VAL A 80 -3.22 1.14 -1.54
C VAL A 80 -3.27 1.28 -0.02
N PRO A 81 -3.07 2.48 0.54
CA PRO A 81 -3.21 2.69 1.99
C PRO A 81 -4.55 2.14 2.49
N VAL A 82 -4.54 1.43 3.61
CA VAL A 82 -5.75 0.85 4.22
C VAL A 82 -5.96 1.38 5.64
N ALA A 83 -7.20 1.30 6.11
CA ALA A 83 -7.59 1.60 7.49
C ALA A 83 -8.70 0.62 7.92
N ASP A 84 -8.79 0.35 9.22
CA ASP A 84 -9.67 -0.67 9.81
C ASP A 84 -10.90 -0.10 10.55
N GLY A 85 -11.05 1.22 10.54
CA GLY A 85 -12.11 1.92 11.29
C GLY A 85 -11.60 2.95 12.30
N GLY A 86 -10.30 2.91 12.62
CA GLY A 86 -9.68 3.85 13.53
C GLY A 86 -9.29 5.20 12.92
N ASP A 87 -8.37 5.88 13.60
CA ASP A 87 -7.81 7.15 13.17
C ASP A 87 -7.19 7.04 11.77
N GLY A 88 -7.47 8.03 10.91
CA GLY A 88 -6.96 8.08 9.54
C GLY A 88 -7.82 7.36 8.50
N LEU A 89 -8.94 6.71 8.88
CA LEU A 89 -9.90 6.16 7.91
C LEU A 89 -10.42 7.24 6.94
N ALA A 90 -10.80 8.40 7.48
CA ALA A 90 -11.31 9.50 6.67
C ALA A 90 -10.29 9.93 5.60
N ASP A 91 -9.02 10.07 5.98
CA ASP A 91 -7.95 10.45 5.04
C ASP A 91 -7.72 9.38 3.96
N VAL A 92 -7.74 8.10 4.34
CA VAL A 92 -7.63 6.99 3.39
C VAL A 92 -8.78 7.02 2.38
N LEU A 93 -10.01 7.19 2.84
CA LEU A 93 -11.20 7.25 1.99
C LEU A 93 -11.22 8.48 1.09
N LEU A 94 -10.87 9.66 1.62
CA LEU A 94 -10.77 10.90 0.85
C LEU A 94 -9.79 10.75 -0.32
N ASN A 95 -8.61 10.18 -0.05
CA ASN A 95 -7.60 9.95 -1.08
C ASN A 95 -8.05 8.88 -2.10
N ALA A 96 -8.63 7.76 -1.64
CA ALA A 96 -9.02 6.65 -2.50
C ALA A 96 -10.22 6.97 -3.41
N LEU A 97 -11.16 7.81 -2.93
CA LEU A 97 -12.39 8.14 -3.63
C LEU A 97 -12.36 9.50 -4.34
N ASN A 98 -11.22 10.20 -4.30
CA ASN A 98 -11.13 11.63 -4.68
C ASN A 98 -12.23 12.46 -3.99
N GLY A 99 -12.45 12.19 -2.70
CA GLY A 99 -13.48 12.82 -1.90
C GLY A 99 -13.11 14.24 -1.49
N GLU A 100 -14.13 14.97 -1.03
CA GLU A 100 -14.00 16.33 -0.49
C GLU A 100 -14.24 16.31 1.02
N ALA A 101 -13.32 16.89 1.80
CA ALA A 101 -13.54 17.10 3.21
C ALA A 101 -14.46 18.31 3.43
N ARG A 102 -15.55 18.12 4.18
CA ARG A 102 -16.46 19.21 4.57
C ARG A 102 -16.54 19.32 6.08
N THR A 103 -16.26 20.51 6.60
CA THR A 103 -16.37 20.81 8.03
C THR A 103 -17.77 21.30 8.34
N VAL A 104 -18.40 20.68 9.34
CA VAL A 104 -19.72 21.08 9.85
C VAL A 104 -19.64 21.19 11.37
N THR A 105 -20.20 22.26 11.93
CA THR A 105 -20.32 22.41 13.37
C THR A 105 -21.43 21.49 13.90
N VAL A 106 -21.10 20.67 14.89
CA VAL A 106 -22.02 19.75 15.56
C VAL A 106 -22.01 20.00 17.06
N THR A 107 -23.09 19.61 17.74
CA THR A 107 -23.15 19.61 19.21
C THR A 107 -22.06 18.70 19.76
N GLY A 108 -21.31 19.19 20.75
CA GLY A 108 -20.23 18.44 21.35
C GLY A 108 -20.76 17.29 22.22
N PRO A 109 -19.88 16.40 22.72
CA PRO A 109 -20.28 15.29 23.58
C PRO A 109 -20.91 15.73 24.91
N ARG A 110 -20.89 17.03 25.25
CA ARG A 110 -21.42 17.60 26.50
C ARG A 110 -22.59 18.57 26.29
N GLY A 111 -23.16 18.64 25.08
CA GLY A 111 -24.16 19.65 24.70
C GLY A 111 -23.47 20.90 24.18
#